data_AF-A0A969AI14-F1
#
_entry.id   AF-A0A969AI14-F1
#
_cell.length_a   1.000
_cell.length_b   1.000
_cell.length_c   1.000
_cell.angle_alpha   90.00
_cell.angle_beta   90.00
_cell.angle_gamma   90.00
#
_symmetry.space_group_name_H-M   'P 1'
#
loop_
_entity.id
_entity.type
_entity.pdbx_description
1 polymer ?
#
loop_
_entity_poly.entity_id
_entity_poly.type
_entity_poly.pdbx_seq_one_letter_code
_entity_poly.pdbx_strand_id
1 'polypeptide(L)' 'MPAKNHLSQEQKERLLKTLKEHENPYVREKILILLLMNDG' A
#
# COMPACT_ATOMS: atom_id res chain seq x y z
N MET A 1 13.38 11.49 1.49
CA MET A 1 11.96 11.35 1.12
C MET A 1 11.84 10.09 0.28
N PRO A 2 10.85 9.20 0.49
CA PRO A 2 10.66 8.05 -0.38
C PRO A 2 10.41 8.54 -1.82
N ALA A 3 10.91 7.78 -2.79
CA ALA A 3 10.78 8.14 -4.20
C ALA A 3 9.31 8.03 -4.64
N LYS A 4 8.81 9.05 -5.33
CA LYS A 4 7.47 9.07 -5.93
C LYS A 4 7.33 7.88 -6.90
N ASN A 5 6.16 7.25 -6.95
CA ASN A 5 5.85 6.18 -7.92
C ASN A 5 6.82 4.98 -7.92
N HIS A 6 7.28 4.57 -6.74
CA HIS A 6 8.18 3.41 -6.60
C HIS A 6 7.43 2.06 -6.67
N LEU A 7 6.11 2.05 -6.57
CA LEU A 7 5.29 0.86 -6.78
C LEU A 7 4.85 0.77 -8.25
N SER A 8 4.98 -0.42 -8.83
CA SER A 8 4.32 -0.74 -10.10
C SER A 8 2.80 -0.79 -9.91
N GLN A 9 2.06 -0.68 -11.02
CA GLN A 9 0.59 -0.82 -10.99
C GLN A 9 0.15 -2.16 -10.38
N GLU A 10 0.85 -3.25 -10.74
CA GLU A 10 0.57 -4.59 -10.18
C GLU A 10 0.79 -4.63 -8.66
N GLN A 11 1.85 -4.00 -8.15
CA GLN A 11 2.11 -3.93 -6.72
C GLN A 11 1.03 -3.11 -6.00
N LYS A 12 0.59 -1.99 -6.59
CA LYS A 12 -0.50 -1.16 -6.05
C LYS A 12 -1.82 -1.93 -5.99
N GLU A 13 -2.18 -2.65 -7.04
CA GLU A 13 -3.39 -3.48 -7.08
C GLU A 13 -3.37 -4.60 -6.04
N ARG A 14 -2.24 -5.30 -5.89
CA ARG A 14 -2.08 -6.33 -4.85
C ARG A 14 -2.26 -5.75 -3.46
N LEU A 15 -1.62 -4.62 -3.15
CA LEU A 15 -1.77 -3.95 -1.86
C LEU A 15 -3.22 -3.52 -1.58
N LEU A 16 -3.91 -2.95 -2.57
CA LEU A 16 -5.32 -2.58 -2.44
C LEU A 16 -6.23 -3.79 -2.22
N LYS A 17 -5.95 -4.91 -2.88
CA LYS A 17 -6.66 -6.18 -2.64
C LYS A 17 -6.42 -6.68 -1.22
N THR A 18 -5.17 -6.74 -0.77
CA THR A 18 -4.81 -7.15 0.59
C THR A 18 -5.44 -6.24 1.65
N LEU A 19 -5.53 -4.93 1.40
CA LEU A 19 -6.18 -3.98 2.32
C LEU A 19 -7.68 -4.27 2.53
N LYS A 20 -8.36 -4.77 1.49
CA LYS A 20 -9.79 -5.14 1.54
C LYS A 20 -10.00 -6.50 2.21
N GLU A 21 -9.10 -7.45 1.98
CA GLU A 21 -9.23 -8.84 2.43
C GLU A 21 -8.73 -9.06 3.87
N HIS A 22 -7.76 -8.28 4.34
CA HIS A 22 -7.26 -8.41 5.71
C HIS A 22 -7.99 -7.46 6.68
N GLU A 23 -8.53 -8.04 7.75
CA GLU A 23 -9.15 -7.30 8.86
C GLU A 23 -8.14 -6.88 9.94
N ASN A 24 -6.96 -7.49 9.98
CA ASN A 24 -5.95 -7.20 11.00
C ASN A 24 -5.51 -5.71 10.91
N PRO A 25 -5.77 -4.88 11.95
CA PRO A 25 -5.50 -3.45 11.89
C PRO A 25 -4.03 -3.11 11.64
N TYR A 26 -3.10 -3.88 12.21
CA TYR A 26 -1.66 -3.67 12.08
C TYR A 26 -1.18 -3.91 10.64
N VAL A 27 -1.74 -4.91 9.96
CA VAL A 27 -1.43 -5.19 8.55
C VAL A 27 -1.99 -4.08 7.65
N ARG A 28 -3.23 -3.66 7.90
CA ARG A 28 -3.89 -2.57 7.15
C ARG A 28 -3.14 -1.26 7.27
N GLU A 29 -2.68 -0.91 8.47
CA GLU A 29 -1.90 0.29 8.74
C GLU A 29 -0.60 0.32 7.91
N LYS A 30 0.15 -0.79 7.89
CA LYS A 30 1.37 -0.89 7.07
C LYS A 30 1.10 -0.72 5.58
N ILE A 31 0.02 -1.32 5.07
CA ILE A 31 -0.36 -1.20 3.66
C ILE A 31 -0.72 0.25 3.33
N LEU A 32 -1.48 0.92 4.20
CA LEU A 32 -1.83 2.33 4.03
C LEU A 32 -0.58 3.23 3.99
N ILE A 33 0.39 3.02 4.88
CA ILE A 33 1.65 3.77 4.87
C ILE A 33 2.38 3.60 3.53
N LEU A 34 2.50 2.36 3.03
CA LEU A 34 3.15 2.07 1.75
C LEU A 34 2.45 2.77 0.57
N LEU A 35 1.11 2.74 0.53
CA LEU A 35 0.33 3.40 -0.50
C LEU A 35 0.48 4.93 -0.45
N LEU A 36 0.44 5.52 0.76
CA LEU A 36 0.64 6.96 0.95
C LEU A 36 2.06 7.41 0.55
N MET A 37 3.08 6.61 0.86
CA MET A 37 4.45 6.87 0.43
C MET A 37 4.61 6.78 -1.09
N ASN A 38 3.79 6.00 -1.79
CA ASN A 38 3.83 5.89 -3.24
C ASN A 38 3.22 7.11 -3.94
N ASP A 39 2.14 7.66 -3.38
CA ASP A 39 1.43 8.82 -3.92
C ASP A 39 2.10 10.17 -3.53
N GLY A 40 3.26 10.13 -2.86
CA GLY A 40 4.04 11.27 -2.35
C GLY A 40 4.71 12.16 -3.39
#